data_AF-A0A945B6T2-F1
#
_entry.id   AF-A0A945B6T2-F1
#
_cell.length_a   1.000
_cell.length_b   1.000
_cell.length_c   1.000
_cell.angle_alpha   90.00
_cell.angle_beta   90.00
_cell.angle_gamma   90.00
#
_symmetry.space_group_name_H-M   'P 1'
#
loop_
_entity.id
_entity.type
_entity.pdbx_description
1 polymer ?
#
loop_
_entity_poly.entity_id
_entity_poly.type
_entity_poly.pdbx_seq_one_letter_code
_entity_poly.pdbx_strand_id
1 'polypeptide(L)'
;MSKDIDLKNVPWFKNPMVWMVIFFPSLAVVAGTATIFIAINTEDGLVVDDYYKKGLQINQIIEYDKKSKEMGLRAFVDTNAKTGEILVSLEATTELELKSEITFRLVHRTRSGLDQFTTLSRVGNSPDYKGYIKPPIIEGRWTIQIISQGNWRLKQNFTTKDAENILMNITS
;
A
#
# COMPACT_ATOMS: atom_id res chain seq x y z
N MET A 1 -22.23 -23.49 70.05
CA MET A 1 -22.56 -22.12 69.62
C MET A 1 -22.09 -21.98 68.18
N SER A 2 -22.93 -22.37 67.23
CA SER A 2 -22.65 -22.27 65.79
C SER A 2 -22.82 -20.80 65.39
N LYS A 3 -21.81 -20.21 64.78
CA LYS A 3 -21.82 -18.81 64.34
C LYS A 3 -22.35 -18.82 62.91
N ASP A 4 -23.62 -18.50 62.75
CA ASP A 4 -24.24 -18.40 61.43
C ASP A 4 -23.59 -17.24 60.66
N ILE A 5 -22.90 -17.59 59.57
CA ILE A 5 -22.23 -16.62 58.70
C ILE A 5 -23.32 -16.04 57.81
N ASP A 6 -23.81 -14.84 58.15
CA ASP A 6 -24.73 -14.07 57.32
C ASP A 6 -24.01 -13.64 56.03
N LEU A 7 -24.08 -14.50 55.01
CA LEU A 7 -23.64 -14.21 53.65
C LEU A 7 -24.64 -13.22 53.05
N LYS A 8 -24.45 -11.93 53.33
CA LYS A 8 -25.17 -10.85 52.64
C LYS A 8 -25.07 -11.08 51.14
N ASN A 9 -26.20 -11.45 50.53
CA ASN A 9 -26.32 -11.74 49.11
C ASN A 9 -26.36 -10.42 48.34
N VAL A 10 -25.19 -9.77 48.23
CA VAL A 10 -25.05 -8.51 47.49
C VAL A 10 -25.11 -8.84 45.99
N PRO A 11 -25.96 -8.17 45.20
CA PRO A 11 -26.04 -8.43 43.77
C PRO A 11 -24.68 -8.27 43.11
N TRP A 12 -24.29 -9.23 42.27
CA TRP A 12 -22.95 -9.34 41.69
C TRP A 12 -22.47 -8.06 40.99
N PHE A 13 -23.39 -7.33 40.34
CA PHE A 13 -23.11 -6.08 39.62
C PHE A 13 -22.78 -4.90 40.53
N LYS A 14 -23.02 -4.99 41.85
CA LYS A 14 -22.62 -3.97 42.83
C LYS A 14 -21.23 -4.23 43.41
N ASN A 15 -20.61 -5.37 43.11
CA ASN A 15 -19.28 -5.70 43.63
C ASN A 15 -18.19 -5.15 42.69
N PRO A 16 -17.36 -4.18 43.14
CA PRO A 16 -16.31 -3.60 42.30
C PRO A 16 -15.25 -4.61 41.87
N MET A 17 -15.04 -5.69 42.64
CA MET A 17 -14.09 -6.75 42.30
C MET A 17 -14.53 -7.52 41.04
N VAL A 18 -15.83 -7.71 40.85
CA VAL A 18 -16.38 -8.38 39.65
C VAL A 18 -16.12 -7.54 38.41
N TRP A 19 -16.32 -6.22 38.50
CA TRP A 19 -15.99 -5.29 37.41
C TRP A 19 -14.50 -5.27 37.08
N MET A 20 -13.61 -5.37 38.08
CA MET A 20 -12.16 -5.43 37.84
C MET A 20 -11.77 -6.67 37.03
N VAL A 21 -12.34 -7.83 37.34
CA VAL A 21 -12.08 -9.08 36.61
C VAL A 21 -12.64 -9.03 35.19
N ILE A 22 -13.77 -8.35 34.96
CA ILE A 22 -14.36 -8.18 33.62
C ILE A 22 -13.60 -7.12 32.81
N PHE A 23 -13.08 -6.09 33.48
CA PHE A 23 -12.43 -4.95 32.84
C PHE A 23 -11.21 -5.37 32.01
N PHE A 24 -10.29 -6.16 32.58
CA PHE A 24 -9.07 -6.55 31.86
C PHE A 24 -9.33 -7.37 30.58
N PRO A 25 -10.17 -8.42 30.58
CA PRO A 25 -10.55 -9.13 29.35
C PRO A 25 -11.29 -8.22 28.36
N SER A 26 -12.21 -7.38 28.83
CA SER A 26 -12.95 -6.47 27.94
C SER A 26 -12.01 -5.49 27.22
N LEU A 27 -11.01 -4.97 27.94
CA LEU A 27 -10.02 -4.06 27.38
C LEU A 27 -9.14 -4.76 26.34
N ALA A 28 -8.77 -6.02 26.58
CA ALA A 28 -8.01 -6.82 25.63
C ALA A 28 -8.79 -7.06 24.32
N VAL A 29 -10.10 -7.32 24.41
CA VAL A 29 -10.97 -7.48 23.22
C VAL A 29 -11.06 -6.17 22.43
N VAL A 30 -11.25 -5.03 23.10
CA VAL A 30 -11.31 -3.71 22.44
C VAL A 30 -9.96 -3.38 21.77
N ALA A 31 -8.85 -3.58 22.47
CA ALA A 31 -7.51 -3.33 21.92
C ALA A 31 -7.18 -4.26 20.74
N GLY A 32 -7.53 -5.55 20.84
CA GLY A 32 -7.36 -6.52 19.75
C GLY A 32 -8.21 -6.16 18.53
N THR A 33 -9.46 -5.74 18.75
CA THR A 33 -10.37 -5.32 17.67
C THR A 33 -9.87 -4.04 17.00
N ALA A 34 -9.40 -3.05 17.77
CA ALA A 34 -8.77 -1.85 17.23
C ALA A 34 -7.52 -2.18 16.42
N THR A 35 -6.70 -3.13 16.88
CA THR A 35 -5.51 -3.59 16.17
C THR A 35 -5.86 -4.30 14.87
N ILE A 36 -6.86 -5.19 14.87
CA ILE A 36 -7.37 -5.83 13.65
C ILE A 36 -7.95 -4.80 12.69
N PHE A 37 -8.67 -3.81 13.20
CA PHE A 37 -9.21 -2.72 12.38
C PHE A 37 -8.09 -1.91 11.73
N ILE A 38 -7.01 -1.60 12.47
CA ILE A 38 -5.83 -0.94 11.91
C ILE A 38 -5.15 -1.83 10.86
N ALA A 39 -4.98 -3.12 11.14
CA ALA A 39 -4.34 -4.06 10.23
C ALA A 39 -5.11 -4.22 8.91
N ILE A 40 -6.43 -4.41 8.96
CA ILE A 40 -7.28 -4.52 7.75
C ILE A 40 -7.25 -3.24 6.92
N ASN A 41 -7.19 -2.06 7.56
CA ASN A 41 -7.10 -0.80 6.84
C ASN A 41 -5.67 -0.48 6.34
N THR A 42 -4.63 -1.21 6.80
CA THR A 42 -3.22 -0.92 6.49
C THR A 42 -2.54 -2.02 5.65
N GLU A 43 -3.12 -3.22 5.55
CA GLU A 43 -2.59 -4.36 4.78
C GLU A 43 -3.42 -4.66 3.52
N ASP A 44 -3.41 -3.78 2.54
CA ASP A 44 -3.71 -4.18 1.15
C ASP A 44 -2.51 -3.83 0.27
N GLY A 45 -1.69 -4.85 -0.03
CA GLY A 45 -0.60 -4.73 -1.00
C GLY A 45 0.69 -5.45 -0.63
N LEU A 46 0.64 -6.67 -0.09
CA LEU A 46 1.84 -7.51 0.03
C LEU A 46 1.76 -8.73 -0.89
N VAL A 47 2.69 -8.72 -1.85
CA VAL A 47 3.12 -9.82 -2.72
C VAL A 47 2.14 -10.20 -3.83
N VAL A 48 2.31 -9.59 -5.01
CA VAL A 48 1.84 -10.19 -6.26
C VAL A 48 3.00 -10.93 -6.91
N ASP A 49 2.91 -12.26 -6.79
CA ASP A 49 3.63 -13.27 -7.52
C ASP A 49 3.58 -13.00 -9.03
N ASP A 50 4.64 -12.41 -9.61
CA ASP A 50 4.95 -12.67 -11.02
C ASP A 50 6.37 -12.22 -11.39
N TYR A 51 7.37 -12.91 -10.82
CA TYR A 51 8.79 -12.64 -11.11
C TYR A 51 9.38 -13.51 -12.24
N TYR A 52 8.63 -14.39 -12.92
CA TYR A 52 9.25 -15.51 -13.66
C TYR A 52 9.03 -15.59 -15.19
N LYS A 53 9.06 -14.48 -15.95
CA LYS A 53 9.02 -14.57 -17.43
C LYS A 53 10.02 -13.66 -18.17
N LYS A 54 11.29 -13.64 -17.73
CA LYS A 54 12.35 -12.79 -18.31
C LYS A 54 12.77 -13.11 -19.77
N GLY A 55 12.28 -14.19 -20.39
CA GLY A 55 12.69 -14.59 -21.75
C GLY A 55 11.87 -14.00 -22.90
N LEU A 56 10.58 -13.68 -22.70
CA LEU A 56 9.64 -13.29 -23.78
C LEU A 56 9.33 -11.78 -23.82
N GLN A 57 9.78 -11.02 -22.82
CA GLN A 57 9.27 -9.68 -22.52
C GLN A 57 9.97 -8.53 -23.26
N ILE A 58 11.09 -8.75 -23.94
CA ILE A 58 11.84 -7.64 -24.57
C ILE A 58 11.03 -6.96 -25.68
N ASN A 59 10.39 -7.73 -26.56
CA ASN A 59 9.58 -7.16 -27.64
C ASN A 59 8.33 -6.44 -27.09
N GLN A 60 7.67 -7.04 -26.10
CA GLN A 60 6.49 -6.45 -25.44
C GLN A 60 6.84 -5.12 -24.76
N ILE A 61 8.00 -5.04 -24.13
CA ILE A 61 8.49 -3.82 -23.48
C ILE A 61 8.68 -2.67 -24.48
N ILE A 62 9.18 -2.97 -25.70
CA ILE A 62 9.38 -1.95 -26.73
C ILE A 62 8.04 -1.40 -27.22
N GLU A 63 7.04 -2.28 -27.42
CA GLU A 63 5.69 -1.88 -27.82
C GLU A 63 5.01 -1.00 -26.76
N TYR A 64 5.16 -1.34 -25.48
CA TYR A 64 4.58 -0.55 -24.39
C TYR A 64 5.20 0.84 -24.26
N ASP A 65 6.53 0.94 -24.43
CA ASP A 65 7.22 2.23 -24.44
C ASP A 65 6.74 3.09 -25.62
N LYS A 66 6.56 2.49 -26.81
CA LYS A 66 6.07 3.21 -28.00
C LYS A 66 4.63 3.71 -27.80
N LYS A 67 3.74 2.88 -27.28
CA LYS A 67 2.33 3.23 -27.05
C LYS A 67 2.18 4.37 -26.04
N SER A 68 2.99 4.37 -24.98
CA SER A 68 2.99 5.47 -24.00
C SER A 68 3.31 6.83 -24.63
N LYS A 69 4.25 6.86 -25.60
CA LYS A 69 4.65 8.06 -26.34
C LYS A 69 3.57 8.53 -27.31
N GLU A 70 2.97 7.59 -28.04
CA GLU A 70 1.88 7.90 -28.97
C GLU A 70 0.68 8.54 -28.25
N MET A 71 0.41 8.14 -27.00
CA MET A 71 -0.67 8.68 -26.18
C MET A 71 -0.33 9.99 -25.45
N GLY A 72 0.93 10.44 -25.50
CA GLY A 72 1.41 11.56 -24.68
C GLY A 72 1.19 11.33 -23.19
N LEU A 73 1.34 10.07 -22.75
CA LEU A 73 0.99 9.65 -21.39
C LEU A 73 1.94 10.29 -20.37
N ARG A 74 1.33 10.79 -19.29
CA ARG A 74 1.99 11.34 -18.11
C ARG A 74 1.42 10.70 -16.85
N ALA A 75 2.23 10.62 -15.82
CA ALA A 75 1.80 10.19 -14.50
C ALA A 75 2.35 11.14 -13.43
N PHE A 76 1.46 11.59 -12.55
CA PHE A 76 1.83 12.26 -11.32
C PHE A 76 1.87 11.23 -10.21
N VAL A 77 3.03 11.07 -9.60
CA VAL A 77 3.26 10.14 -8.49
C VAL A 77 3.48 10.97 -7.24
N ASP A 78 2.65 10.73 -6.24
CA ASP A 78 2.88 11.15 -4.86
C ASP A 78 3.17 9.89 -4.04
N THR A 79 4.25 9.91 -3.27
CA THR A 79 4.65 8.77 -2.46
C THR A 79 5.20 9.25 -1.14
N ASN A 80 4.68 8.72 -0.04
CA ASN A 80 5.19 9.00 1.29
C ASN A 80 6.23 7.93 1.68
N ALA A 81 7.47 8.35 1.92
CA ALA A 81 8.58 7.46 2.24
C ALA A 81 8.49 6.80 3.63
N LYS A 82 7.70 7.37 4.55
CA LYS A 82 7.53 6.87 5.93
C LYS A 82 6.34 5.93 6.07
N THR A 83 5.21 6.23 5.42
CA THR A 83 4.00 5.38 5.46
C THR A 83 3.99 4.36 4.34
N GLY A 84 4.69 4.63 3.23
CA GLY A 84 4.68 3.80 2.04
C GLY A 84 3.46 4.00 1.14
N GLU A 85 2.57 4.96 1.45
CA GLU A 85 1.41 5.28 0.60
C GLU A 85 1.86 5.81 -0.76
N ILE A 86 1.22 5.32 -1.81
CA ILE A 86 1.43 5.75 -3.20
C ILE A 86 0.08 6.20 -3.78
N LEU A 87 0.08 7.40 -4.34
CA LEU A 87 -0.99 7.92 -5.18
C LEU A 87 -0.41 8.16 -6.58
N VAL A 88 -1.06 7.59 -7.60
CA VAL A 88 -0.69 7.82 -9.00
C VAL A 88 -1.89 8.35 -9.76
N SER A 89 -1.77 9.54 -10.32
CA SER A 89 -2.77 10.11 -11.23
C SER A 89 -2.25 10.07 -12.66
N LEU A 90 -2.99 9.43 -13.56
CA LEU A 90 -2.64 9.34 -14.97
C LEU A 90 -3.29 10.46 -15.78
N GLU A 91 -2.53 11.02 -16.72
CA GLU A 91 -3.01 12.00 -17.69
C GLU A 91 -2.55 11.57 -19.08
N ALA A 92 -3.45 11.55 -20.06
CA ALA A 92 -3.13 11.22 -21.44
C ALA A 92 -3.71 12.29 -22.37
N THR A 93 -3.03 12.52 -23.50
CA THR A 93 -3.51 13.45 -24.53
C THR A 93 -4.57 12.81 -25.43
N THR A 94 -4.65 11.47 -25.41
CA THR A 94 -5.61 10.66 -26.17
C THR A 94 -6.40 9.75 -25.23
N GLU A 95 -7.48 9.15 -25.71
CA GLU A 95 -8.30 8.22 -24.92
C GLU A 95 -7.45 7.08 -24.33
N LEU A 96 -7.54 6.95 -23.00
CA LEU A 96 -6.77 5.99 -22.22
C LEU A 96 -7.70 4.91 -21.69
N GLU A 97 -7.45 3.66 -22.09
CA GLU A 97 -8.08 2.51 -21.45
C GLU A 97 -7.57 2.35 -20.01
N LEU A 98 -8.31 2.91 -19.06
CA LEU A 98 -8.04 2.77 -17.63
C LEU A 98 -8.41 1.37 -17.14
N LYS A 99 -7.39 0.55 -16.88
CA LYS A 99 -7.55 -0.76 -16.23
C LYS A 99 -7.88 -0.60 -14.75
N SER A 100 -8.49 -1.62 -14.14
CA SER A 100 -8.77 -1.65 -12.69
C SER A 100 -7.50 -1.62 -11.86
N GLU A 101 -6.41 -2.16 -12.40
CA GLU A 101 -5.13 -2.34 -11.71
C GLU A 101 -3.96 -1.98 -12.62
N ILE A 102 -2.92 -1.41 -12.03
CA ILE A 102 -1.63 -1.16 -12.66
C ILE A 102 -0.50 -1.64 -11.74
N THR A 103 0.60 -2.10 -12.31
CA THR A 103 1.77 -2.51 -11.53
C THR A 103 2.70 -1.33 -11.30
N PHE A 104 3.05 -1.08 -10.05
CA PHE A 104 4.08 -0.14 -9.64
C PHE A 104 5.34 -0.89 -9.20
N ARG A 105 6.49 -0.42 -9.69
CA ARG A 105 7.80 -0.99 -9.35
C ARG A 105 8.73 0.11 -8.91
N LEU A 106 9.38 -0.11 -7.77
CA LEU A 106 10.42 0.74 -7.24
C LEU A 106 11.73 -0.05 -7.25
N VAL A 107 12.61 0.27 -8.18
CA VAL A 107 13.84 -0.50 -8.44
C VAL A 107 15.06 0.28 -7.96
N HIS A 108 15.90 -0.33 -7.13
CA HIS A 108 17.13 0.29 -6.63
C HIS A 108 18.29 0.03 -7.58
N ARG A 109 19.05 1.08 -7.95
CA ARG A 109 20.07 0.99 -9.02
C ARG A 109 21.22 0.02 -8.74
N THR A 110 21.53 -0.24 -7.48
CA THR A 110 22.74 -1.00 -7.07
C THR A 110 22.47 -2.17 -6.13
N ARG A 111 21.23 -2.36 -5.66
CA ARG A 111 20.89 -3.37 -4.65
C ARG A 111 19.56 -4.02 -5.01
N SER A 112 19.61 -5.12 -5.75
CA SER A 112 18.41 -5.84 -6.18
C SER A 112 17.55 -6.37 -5.03
N GLY A 113 18.12 -6.54 -3.82
CA GLY A 113 17.37 -6.93 -2.62
C GLY A 113 16.48 -5.84 -2.02
N LEU A 114 16.50 -4.63 -2.58
CA LEU A 114 15.66 -3.50 -2.15
C LEU A 114 14.54 -3.18 -3.14
N ASP A 115 14.46 -3.92 -4.24
CA ASP A 115 13.44 -3.72 -5.25
C ASP A 115 12.06 -4.07 -4.66
N GLN A 116 11.09 -3.18 -4.85
CA GLN A 116 9.72 -3.36 -4.37
C GLN A 116 8.75 -3.36 -5.54
N PHE A 117 7.72 -4.19 -5.43
CA PHE A 117 6.70 -4.38 -6.44
C PHE A 117 5.35 -4.39 -5.74
N THR A 118 4.40 -3.61 -6.24
CA THR A 118 3.03 -3.57 -5.72
C THR A 118 2.05 -3.35 -6.86
N THR A 119 0.80 -3.74 -6.65
CA THR A 119 -0.30 -3.43 -7.56
C THR A 119 -1.05 -2.23 -7.00
N LEU A 120 -1.29 -1.23 -7.84
CA LEU A 120 -2.12 -0.08 -7.50
C LEU A 120 -3.53 -0.31 -8.04
N SER A 121 -4.51 -0.11 -7.18
CA SER A 121 -5.93 -0.25 -7.49
C SER A 121 -6.53 1.10 -7.87
N ARG A 122 -7.36 1.10 -8.90
CA ARG A 122 -8.03 2.32 -9.39
C ARG A 122 -9.05 2.84 -8.38
N VAL A 123 -9.12 4.15 -8.22
CA VAL A 123 -10.07 4.83 -7.33
C VAL A 123 -11.38 5.07 -8.07
N GLY A 124 -12.30 4.11 -7.96
CA GLY A 124 -13.60 4.19 -8.63
C GLY A 124 -13.44 4.34 -10.15
N ASN A 125 -14.00 5.41 -10.71
CA ASN A 125 -13.91 5.73 -12.15
C ASN A 125 -12.90 6.86 -12.46
N SER A 126 -12.09 7.31 -11.51
CA SER A 126 -11.07 8.35 -11.76
C SER A 126 -9.82 7.76 -12.44
N PRO A 127 -8.92 8.60 -13.00
CA PRO A 127 -7.62 8.13 -13.49
C PRO A 127 -6.59 7.97 -12.35
N ASP A 128 -7.06 7.95 -11.09
CA ASP A 128 -6.20 7.82 -9.92
C ASP A 128 -6.11 6.37 -9.47
N TYR A 129 -4.93 6.02 -8.98
CA TYR A 129 -4.59 4.69 -8.49
C TYR A 129 -3.92 4.83 -7.12
N LYS A 130 -4.25 3.92 -6.21
CA LYS A 130 -3.71 3.88 -4.86
C LYS A 130 -3.13 2.52 -4.53
N GLY A 131 -2.12 2.52 -3.69
CA GLY A 131 -1.55 1.32 -3.10
C GLY A 131 -0.43 1.66 -2.14
N TYR A 132 0.28 0.63 -1.70
CA TYR A 132 1.31 0.76 -0.69
C TYR A 132 2.58 0.01 -1.10
N ILE A 133 3.72 0.56 -0.71
CA ILE A 133 5.03 -0.10 -0.69
C ILE A 133 5.52 -0.20 0.76
N LYS A 134 6.52 -1.04 1.00
CA LYS A 134 7.10 -1.23 2.33
C LYS A 134 7.99 -0.03 2.71
N PRO A 135 7.62 0.75 3.75
CA PRO A 135 8.50 1.77 4.30
C PRO A 135 9.59 1.16 5.23
N PRO A 136 10.64 1.91 5.57
CA PRO A 136 10.99 3.21 5.00
C PRO A 136 11.66 3.05 3.64
N ILE A 137 11.41 4.00 2.72
CA ILE A 137 12.19 4.09 1.49
C ILE A 137 13.56 4.66 1.86
N ILE A 138 14.61 3.83 1.74
CA ILE A 138 15.96 4.28 2.06
C ILE A 138 16.46 5.30 1.05
N GLU A 139 17.40 6.13 1.51
CA GLU A 139 18.08 7.07 0.62
C GLU A 139 18.86 6.35 -0.47
N GLY A 140 18.68 6.76 -1.72
CA GLY A 140 19.36 6.16 -2.85
C GLY A 140 18.89 6.66 -4.21
N ARG A 141 19.41 5.98 -5.24
CA ARG A 141 19.03 6.17 -6.63
C ARG A 141 18.05 5.08 -7.02
N TRP A 142 16.87 5.51 -7.40
CA TRP A 142 15.74 4.64 -7.64
C TRP A 142 15.16 4.88 -9.03
N THR A 143 14.48 3.88 -9.56
CA THR A 143 13.69 3.98 -10.78
C THR A 143 12.27 3.58 -10.46
N ILE A 144 11.32 4.47 -10.72
CA ILE A 144 9.89 4.14 -10.72
C ILE A 144 9.53 3.58 -12.09
N GLN A 145 8.77 2.49 -12.10
CA GLN A 145 8.11 1.99 -13.30
C GLN A 145 6.63 1.78 -13.01
N ILE A 146 5.79 2.31 -13.89
CA ILE A 146 4.34 2.12 -13.85
C ILE A 146 3.98 1.35 -15.12
N ILE A 147 3.32 0.21 -14.96
CA ILE A 147 3.02 -0.70 -16.07
C ILE A 147 1.52 -1.01 -16.05
N SER A 148 0.85 -0.77 -17.17
CA SER A 148 -0.47 -1.34 -17.43
C SER A 148 -0.30 -2.59 -18.28
N GLN A 149 -0.75 -3.74 -17.76
CA GLN A 149 -0.56 -5.03 -18.43
C GLN A 149 -1.14 -5.00 -19.86
N GLY A 150 -0.29 -5.32 -20.85
CA GLY A 150 -0.69 -5.36 -22.26
C GLY A 150 -0.91 -4.00 -22.92
N ASN A 151 -0.59 -2.89 -22.27
CA ASN A 151 -0.92 -1.56 -22.77
C ASN A 151 0.32 -0.64 -22.87
N TRP A 152 0.74 -0.05 -21.76
CA TRP A 152 1.79 0.98 -21.77
C TRP A 152 2.69 0.84 -20.55
N ARG A 153 3.86 1.47 -20.63
CA ARG A 153 4.80 1.59 -19.51
C ARG A 153 5.35 2.99 -19.43
N LEU A 154 5.41 3.52 -18.21
CA LEU A 154 6.14 4.73 -17.87
C LEU A 154 7.31 4.39 -16.95
N LYS A 155 8.42 5.11 -17.10
CA LYS A 155 9.60 4.93 -16.25
C LYS A 155 10.29 6.27 -15.99
N GLN A 156 10.74 6.48 -14.76
CA GLN A 156 11.53 7.66 -14.41
C GLN A 156 12.57 7.34 -13.36
N ASN A 157 13.76 7.90 -13.53
CA ASN A 157 14.82 7.80 -12.54
C ASN A 157 14.72 8.98 -11.58
N PHE A 158 14.97 8.71 -10.30
CA PHE A 158 14.99 9.74 -9.28
C PHE A 158 16.00 9.44 -8.19
N THR A 159 16.26 10.44 -7.36
CA THR A 159 17.07 10.31 -6.15
C THR A 159 16.23 10.80 -4.99
N THR A 160 16.05 9.95 -3.99
CA THR A 160 15.43 10.33 -2.73
C THR A 160 16.39 11.26 -1.99
N LYS A 161 15.93 12.41 -1.50
CA LYS A 161 16.73 13.35 -0.69
C LYS A 161 16.02 13.57 0.65
N ASP A 162 16.16 12.65 1.59
CA ASP A 162 15.51 12.63 2.92
C ASP A 162 14.03 13.10 2.96
N ALA A 163 13.34 13.02 1.82
CA ALA A 163 12.09 13.69 1.60
C ALA A 163 10.99 12.76 2.06
N GLU A 164 10.19 13.23 3.02
CA GLU A 164 9.05 12.48 3.52
C GLU A 164 8.01 12.22 2.43
N ASN A 165 7.79 13.19 1.55
CA ASN A 165 6.92 13.06 0.39
C ASN A 165 7.72 13.25 -0.89
N ILE A 166 7.41 12.41 -1.88
CA ILE A 166 8.10 12.37 -3.15
C ILE A 166 7.07 12.62 -4.25
N LEU A 167 7.07 13.85 -4.78
CA LEU A 167 6.24 14.27 -5.89
C LEU A 167 7.02 14.19 -7.20
N MET A 168 6.50 13.45 -8.18
CA MET A 168 7.14 13.28 -9.47
C MET A 168 6.15 13.34 -10.63
N ASN A 169 6.54 14.03 -11.69
CA ASN A 169 5.89 13.93 -12.99
C ASN A 169 6.73 12.99 -13.88
N ILE A 170 6.10 11.92 -14.34
CA ILE A 170 6.68 10.94 -15.24
C ILE A 170 6.06 11.16 -16.61
N THR A 171 6.91 11.32 -17.63
CA THR A 171 6.49 11.45 -19.03
C THR A 171 7.12 10.32 -19.85
N SER A 172 6.45 9.93 -20.93
CA SER A 172 6.88 8.88 -21.87
C SER A 172 8.09 9.27 -22.73
#